data_AF-A0A5R8WMU7-F1
#
_entry.id   AF-A0A5R8WMU7-F1
#
_cell.length_a   1.000
_cell.length_b   1.000
_cell.length_c   1.000
_cell.angle_alpha   90.00
_cell.angle_beta   90.00
_cell.angle_gamma   90.00
#
_symmetry.space_group_name_H-M   'P 1'
#
loop_
_entity.id
_entity.type
_entity.pdbx_description
1 polymer ?
#
loop_
_entity_poly.entity_id
_entity_poly.type
_entity_poly.pdbx_seq_one_letter_code
_entity_poly.pdbx_strand_id
1 'polypeptide(L)'
;MLRRRMRYLPTLVLLLILHGLPGPRALAQQPDSTFQHPAPPPQGSGPVFVVNERLIVGDDGLTALNPNDILRLEVHKGGPTTPAKWRSLGPHGILALTLKPGFPLNSIASKRLPQLRRALKLPRPVRFELDGLPLEDPTLRIATAAIAGLEVKRPATAVGETVVNIRLVHRPRRPAKPGIYIRGTARR
;
A
#
# COMPACT_ATOMS: atom_id res chain seq x y z
N MET A 1 39.74 6.61 46.24
CA MET A 1 39.71 5.74 47.44
C MET A 1 38.69 4.62 47.19
N LEU A 2 39.14 3.37 47.39
CA LEU A 2 38.38 2.10 47.62
C LEU A 2 37.32 1.65 46.58
N ARG A 3 37.23 0.38 46.17
CA ARG A 3 38.05 -0.82 46.40
C ARG A 3 37.60 -1.92 45.41
N ARG A 4 38.59 -2.55 44.75
CA ARG A 4 38.55 -3.86 44.07
C ARG A 4 37.74 -4.92 44.85
N ARG A 5 37.16 -5.91 44.15
CA ARG A 5 37.52 -7.34 44.32
C ARG A 5 37.17 -8.18 43.07
N MET A 6 38.21 -8.57 42.32
CA MET A 6 38.31 -9.84 41.62
C MET A 6 38.26 -11.00 42.62
N ARG A 7 37.64 -12.12 42.24
CA ARG A 7 38.04 -13.46 42.71
C ARG A 7 37.96 -14.47 41.55
N TYR A 8 39.08 -15.16 41.38
CA TYR A 8 39.38 -16.25 40.47
C TYR A 8 38.99 -17.61 41.10
N LEU A 9 38.57 -18.57 40.25
CA LEU A 9 38.87 -20.04 40.17
C LEU A 9 38.88 -20.91 41.46
N PRO A 10 38.51 -22.21 41.43
CA PRO A 10 39.21 -23.21 40.59
C PRO A 10 38.38 -24.35 39.97
N THR A 11 39.08 -24.99 39.03
CA THR A 11 38.93 -26.29 38.38
C THR A 11 38.63 -27.45 39.34
N LEU A 12 37.75 -28.38 38.96
CA LEU A 12 37.84 -29.77 39.41
C LEU A 12 37.38 -30.76 38.33
N VAL A 13 38.24 -31.75 38.13
CA VAL A 13 38.20 -32.86 37.18
C VAL A 13 37.24 -33.95 37.66
N LEU A 14 36.47 -34.57 36.76
CA LEU A 14 36.08 -35.97 36.94
C LEU A 14 35.89 -36.68 35.58
N LEU A 15 36.77 -37.64 35.35
CA LEU A 15 36.78 -38.59 34.24
C LEU A 15 36.09 -39.87 34.73
N LEU A 16 35.00 -40.31 34.09
CA LEU A 16 34.37 -41.61 34.36
C LEU A 16 33.63 -42.14 33.11
N ILE A 17 34.34 -43.03 32.41
CA ILE A 17 33.92 -44.35 31.92
C ILE A 17 32.71 -44.46 30.95
N LEU A 18 33.04 -44.87 29.72
CA LEU A 18 32.20 -45.55 28.73
C LEU A 18 31.15 -46.48 29.38
N HIS A 19 29.88 -46.39 29.00
CA HIS A 19 29.00 -47.55 28.74
C HIS A 19 27.93 -47.12 27.71
N GLY A 20 27.84 -47.87 26.62
CA GLY A 20 26.95 -47.60 25.51
C GLY A 20 25.47 -47.62 25.91
N LEU A 21 24.75 -46.58 25.49
CA LEU A 21 23.30 -46.53 25.50
C LEU A 21 22.82 -46.42 24.04
N PRO A 22 21.83 -47.24 23.64
CA PRO A 22 21.28 -47.21 22.29
C PRO A 22 20.66 -45.84 22.03
N GLY A 23 21.05 -45.23 20.90
CA GLY A 23 20.64 -43.89 20.53
C GLY A 23 19.12 -43.72 20.54
N PRO A 24 18.60 -42.55 20.97
CA PRO A 24 17.21 -42.24 20.78
C PRO A 24 16.94 -42.24 19.28
N ARG A 25 15.98 -43.07 18.87
CA ARG A 25 15.37 -43.03 17.54
C ARG A 25 15.11 -41.56 17.21
N ALA A 26 15.82 -41.04 16.21
CA ALA A 26 15.45 -39.82 15.56
C ALA A 26 14.06 -40.06 14.96
N LEU A 27 13.03 -39.72 15.73
CA LEU A 27 11.74 -39.36 15.15
C LEU A 27 12.09 -38.27 14.16
N ALA A 28 12.02 -38.60 12.87
CA ALA A 28 12.12 -37.64 11.81
C ALA A 28 11.19 -36.48 12.20
N GLN A 29 11.79 -35.34 12.54
CA GLN A 29 11.08 -34.09 12.63
C GLN A 29 10.48 -33.89 11.25
N GLN A 30 9.21 -34.25 11.12
CA GLN A 30 8.38 -33.80 10.03
C GLN A 30 8.54 -32.29 10.03
N PRO A 31 9.02 -31.66 8.94
CA PRO A 31 9.05 -30.22 8.88
C PRO A 31 7.64 -29.77 9.21
N ASP A 32 7.50 -28.93 10.24
CA ASP A 32 6.27 -28.20 10.53
C ASP A 32 5.95 -27.46 9.25
N SER A 33 5.13 -28.11 8.43
CA SER A 33 4.45 -27.51 7.31
C SER A 33 3.34 -26.73 7.97
N THR A 34 3.71 -25.69 8.73
CA THR A 34 2.85 -24.55 8.90
C THR A 34 2.45 -24.19 7.49
N PHE A 35 1.22 -24.55 7.13
CA PHE A 35 0.49 -23.95 6.04
C PHE A 35 0.41 -22.47 6.41
N GLN A 36 1.49 -21.74 6.14
CA GLN A 36 1.38 -20.35 5.81
C GLN A 36 0.50 -20.38 4.58
N HIS A 37 -0.80 -20.12 4.76
CA HIS A 37 -1.59 -19.66 3.65
C HIS A 37 -0.74 -18.58 2.98
N PRO A 38 -0.37 -18.73 1.69
CA PRO A 38 0.25 -17.63 0.99
C PRO A 38 -0.65 -16.43 1.27
N ALA A 39 -0.05 -15.34 1.78
CA ALA A 39 -0.79 -14.12 2.01
C ALA A 39 -1.65 -13.90 0.76
N PRO A 40 -2.97 -13.67 0.91
CA PRO A 40 -3.84 -13.52 -0.24
C PRO A 40 -3.14 -12.54 -1.18
N PRO A 41 -2.98 -12.88 -2.48
CA PRO A 41 -2.35 -11.97 -3.42
C PRO A 41 -3.02 -10.61 -3.23
N PRO A 42 -2.24 -9.50 -3.17
CA PRO A 42 -2.79 -8.19 -2.87
C PRO A 42 -4.03 -8.01 -3.73
N GLN A 43 -5.20 -8.00 -3.09
CA GLN A 43 -6.48 -7.94 -3.79
C GLN A 43 -6.39 -6.71 -4.68
N GLY A 44 -6.38 -6.97 -6.00
CA GLY A 44 -5.72 -6.13 -6.99
C GLY A 44 -5.94 -4.65 -6.73
N SER A 45 -4.84 -3.93 -6.51
CA SER A 45 -4.88 -2.47 -6.47
C SER A 45 -5.50 -2.00 -7.78
N GLY A 46 -6.70 -1.42 -7.70
CA GLY A 46 -7.33 -0.81 -8.86
C GLY A 46 -6.49 0.35 -9.38
N PRO A 47 -6.77 0.82 -10.61
CA PRO A 47 -6.12 2.03 -11.11
C PRO A 47 -6.42 3.20 -10.17
N VAL A 48 -5.45 4.09 -10.01
CA VAL A 48 -5.64 5.35 -9.29
C VAL A 48 -6.30 6.35 -10.24
N PHE A 49 -7.45 6.88 -9.89
CA PHE A 49 -8.13 7.92 -10.67
C PHE A 49 -7.68 9.30 -10.20
N VAL A 50 -7.15 10.10 -11.12
CA VAL A 50 -6.67 11.45 -10.84
C VAL A 50 -7.45 12.45 -11.68
N VAL A 51 -8.16 13.37 -11.04
CA VAL A 51 -8.98 14.40 -11.68
C VAL A 51 -8.25 15.74 -11.67
N ASN A 52 -8.20 16.40 -12.84
CA ASN A 52 -7.55 17.69 -13.08
C ASN A 52 -6.14 17.75 -12.51
N GLU A 53 -5.43 16.62 -12.59
CA GLU A 53 -4.06 16.47 -12.11
C GLU A 53 -3.81 16.80 -10.63
N ARG A 54 -4.87 16.91 -9.81
CA ARG A 54 -4.78 17.48 -8.46
C ARG A 54 -5.59 16.72 -7.42
N LEU A 55 -6.58 15.94 -7.83
CA LEU A 55 -7.50 15.26 -6.94
C LEU A 55 -7.51 13.76 -7.23
N ILE A 56 -7.07 12.96 -6.26
CA ILE A 56 -7.28 11.51 -6.29
C ILE A 56 -8.72 11.23 -5.88
N VAL A 57 -9.42 10.46 -6.70
CA VAL A 57 -10.78 9.97 -6.42
C VAL A 57 -10.77 8.44 -6.38
N GLY A 58 -11.63 7.87 -5.55
CA GLY A 58 -11.92 6.43 -5.55
C GLY A 58 -13.02 6.12 -6.57
N ASP A 59 -13.38 4.85 -6.68
CA ASP A 59 -14.43 4.39 -7.61
C ASP A 59 -15.74 5.19 -7.44
N ASP A 60 -16.12 5.47 -6.20
CA ASP A 60 -17.34 6.22 -5.85
C ASP A 60 -17.28 7.67 -6.39
N GLY A 61 -16.12 8.31 -6.25
CA GLY A 61 -15.90 9.66 -6.75
C GLY A 61 -15.96 9.72 -8.26
N LEU A 62 -15.51 8.66 -8.95
CA LEU A 62 -15.64 8.54 -10.40
C LEU A 62 -17.10 8.39 -10.82
N THR A 63 -17.89 7.59 -10.10
CA THR A 63 -19.33 7.42 -10.42
C THR A 63 -20.16 8.68 -10.22
N ALA A 64 -19.69 9.62 -9.40
CA ALA A 64 -20.34 10.90 -9.18
C ALA A 64 -20.03 11.94 -10.28
N LEU A 65 -19.04 11.68 -11.16
CA LEU A 65 -18.72 12.57 -12.27
C LEU A 65 -19.69 12.35 -13.43
N ASN A 66 -20.19 13.46 -13.98
CA ASN A 66 -20.93 13.43 -15.24
C ASN A 66 -19.95 13.20 -16.39
N PRO A 67 -20.11 12.14 -17.21
CA PRO A 67 -19.21 11.86 -18.33
C PRO A 67 -19.12 13.02 -19.34
N ASN A 68 -20.19 13.80 -19.51
CA ASN A 68 -20.21 14.94 -20.42
C ASN A 68 -19.29 16.09 -19.98
N ASP A 69 -18.86 16.11 -18.73
CA ASP A 69 -17.94 17.13 -18.21
C ASP A 69 -16.47 16.72 -18.36
N ILE A 70 -16.19 15.49 -18.80
CA ILE A 70 -14.83 15.01 -19.05
C ILE A 70 -14.38 15.51 -20.42
N LEU A 71 -13.32 16.31 -20.42
CA LEU A 71 -12.68 16.85 -21.63
C LEU A 71 -11.66 15.86 -22.20
N ARG A 72 -10.89 15.19 -21.34
CA ARG A 72 -9.82 14.28 -21.73
C ARG A 72 -9.68 13.15 -20.72
N LEU A 73 -9.39 11.94 -21.21
CA LEU A 73 -9.01 10.80 -20.40
C LEU A 73 -7.67 10.25 -20.91
N GLU A 74 -6.76 10.02 -19.98
CA GLU A 74 -5.46 9.42 -20.26
C GLU A 74 -5.22 8.22 -19.37
N VAL A 75 -4.58 7.19 -19.94
CA VAL A 75 -4.21 5.98 -19.23
C VAL A 75 -2.69 5.92 -19.14
N HIS A 76 -2.16 6.00 -17.92
CA HIS A 76 -0.73 5.89 -17.65
C HIS A 76 -0.45 4.54 -16.98
N LYS A 77 0.30 3.67 -17.65
CA LYS A 77 0.64 2.32 -17.14
C LYS A 77 2.04 2.27 -16.49
N GLY A 78 2.54 3.43 -16.03
CA GLY A 78 3.92 3.61 -15.59
C GLY A 78 4.88 3.92 -16.74
N GLY A 79 6.14 4.19 -16.39
CA GLY A 79 7.22 4.46 -17.35
C GLY A 79 7.46 5.95 -17.66
N PRO A 80 8.18 6.26 -18.76
CA PRO A 80 8.65 7.62 -19.04
C PRO A 80 7.53 8.60 -19.43
N THR A 81 6.40 8.10 -19.93
CA THR A 81 5.23 8.91 -20.31
C THR A 81 4.39 9.34 -19.11
N THR A 82 4.57 8.69 -17.95
CA THR A 82 3.87 9.08 -16.73
C THR A 82 4.50 10.36 -16.17
N PRO A 83 3.70 11.41 -15.87
CA PRO A 83 4.20 12.63 -15.26
C PRO A 83 5.04 12.34 -14.02
N ALA A 84 6.18 13.04 -13.88
CA ALA A 84 7.14 12.77 -12.80
C ALA A 84 6.48 12.73 -11.42
N LYS A 85 5.58 13.68 -11.15
CA LYS A 85 4.81 13.81 -9.91
C LYS A 85 3.95 12.59 -9.51
N TRP A 86 3.63 11.68 -10.45
CA TRP A 86 2.85 10.47 -10.19
C TRP A 86 3.58 9.19 -10.57
N ARG A 87 4.87 9.29 -10.91
CA ARG A 87 5.62 8.13 -11.40
C ARG A 87 5.63 7.00 -10.37
N SER A 88 5.69 7.35 -9.08
CA SER A 88 5.57 6.41 -7.98
C SER A 88 4.26 5.63 -7.91
N LEU A 89 3.16 6.18 -8.45
CA LEU A 89 1.84 5.53 -8.51
C LEU A 89 1.68 4.64 -9.75
N GLY A 90 2.64 4.68 -10.68
CA GLY A 90 2.64 3.89 -11.91
C GLY A 90 2.36 2.39 -11.73
N PRO A 91 2.85 1.71 -10.67
CA PRO A 91 2.55 0.29 -10.42
C PRO A 91 1.05 -0.03 -10.27
N HIS A 92 0.21 0.92 -9.83
CA HIS A 92 -1.24 0.72 -9.78
C HIS A 92 -1.93 1.02 -11.11
N GLY A 93 -1.23 1.68 -12.05
CA GLY A 93 -1.86 2.32 -13.20
C GLY A 93 -2.63 3.57 -12.80
N ILE A 94 -2.64 4.57 -13.66
CA ILE A 94 -3.30 5.85 -13.38
C ILE A 94 -4.26 6.16 -14.52
N LEU A 95 -5.49 6.53 -14.17
CA LEU A 95 -6.46 7.10 -15.08
C LEU A 95 -6.58 8.59 -14.78
N ALA A 96 -5.95 9.42 -15.61
CA ALA A 96 -5.99 10.86 -15.47
C ALA A 96 -7.17 11.42 -16.27
N LEU A 97 -8.08 12.11 -15.59
CA LEU A 97 -9.25 12.76 -16.16
C LEU A 97 -9.07 14.27 -16.10
N THR A 98 -9.17 14.94 -17.25
CA THR A 98 -9.27 16.39 -17.33
C THR A 98 -10.72 16.75 -17.56
N LEU A 99 -11.29 17.54 -16.67
CA LEU A 99 -12.65 18.05 -16.78
C LEU A 99 -12.67 19.39 -17.52
N LYS A 100 -13.85 19.76 -18.01
CA LYS A 100 -14.08 21.06 -18.65
C LYS A 100 -13.76 22.22 -17.67
N PRO A 101 -13.25 23.36 -18.18
CA PRO A 101 -13.09 24.56 -17.38
C PRO A 101 -14.39 24.96 -16.70
N GLY A 102 -14.31 25.44 -15.46
CA GLY A 102 -15.49 25.82 -14.67
C GLY A 102 -16.14 24.68 -13.89
N PHE A 103 -15.72 23.42 -14.07
CA PHE A 103 -16.20 22.33 -13.22
C PHE A 103 -15.85 22.60 -11.75
N PRO A 104 -16.82 22.56 -10.82
CA PRO A 104 -16.60 22.91 -9.42
C PRO A 104 -15.89 21.76 -8.70
N LEU A 105 -14.57 21.65 -8.84
CA LEU A 105 -13.77 20.60 -8.18
C LEU A 105 -13.91 20.62 -6.65
N ASN A 106 -14.27 21.78 -6.08
CA ASN A 106 -14.53 21.96 -4.65
C ASN A 106 -15.86 21.34 -4.19
N SER A 107 -16.76 20.95 -5.10
CA SER A 107 -17.96 20.16 -4.76
C SER A 107 -17.61 18.77 -4.24
N ILE A 108 -16.44 18.24 -4.63
CA ILE A 108 -15.93 16.97 -4.12
C ILE A 108 -15.20 17.24 -2.80
N ALA A 109 -15.81 16.82 -1.70
CA ALA A 109 -15.21 16.86 -0.38
C ALA A 109 -13.84 16.15 -0.41
N SER A 110 -12.78 16.88 -0.10
CA SER A 110 -11.40 16.41 -0.24
C SER A 110 -10.47 17.07 0.76
N LYS A 111 -9.39 16.39 1.12
CA LYS A 111 -8.36 16.89 2.03
C LYS A 111 -7.01 16.94 1.34
N ARG A 112 -6.25 18.01 1.58
CA ARG A 112 -4.82 18.10 1.22
C ARG A 112 -3.99 17.28 2.21
N LEU A 113 -2.81 16.79 1.78
CA LEU A 113 -1.92 16.01 2.65
C LEU A 113 -1.54 16.74 3.96
N PRO A 114 -1.20 18.05 3.97
CA PRO A 114 -0.95 18.77 5.22
C PRO A 114 -2.18 18.86 6.14
N GLN A 115 -3.40 18.89 5.57
CA GLN A 115 -4.63 18.88 6.36
C GLN A 115 -4.87 17.51 7.00
N LEU A 116 -4.55 16.42 6.30
CA LEU A 116 -4.58 15.06 6.86
C LEU A 116 -3.60 14.94 8.03
N ARG A 117 -2.36 15.41 7.88
CA ARG A 117 -1.36 15.44 8.97
C ARG A 117 -1.90 16.14 10.23
N ARG A 118 -2.49 17.32 10.05
CA ARG A 118 -3.07 18.12 11.15
C ARG A 118 -4.25 17.40 11.80
N ALA A 119 -5.14 16.80 11.01
CA ALA A 119 -6.27 16.05 11.53
C ALA A 119 -5.84 14.84 12.38
N LEU A 120 -4.73 14.21 12.01
CA LEU A 120 -4.11 13.11 12.76
C LEU A 120 -3.24 13.57 13.94
N LYS A 121 -3.14 14.89 14.19
CA LYS A 121 -2.32 15.49 15.26
C LYS A 121 -0.86 15.01 15.27
N LEU A 122 -0.28 14.80 14.09
CA LEU A 122 1.11 14.32 13.95
C LEU A 122 2.09 15.51 14.08
N PRO A 123 3.00 15.51 15.07
CA PRO A 123 3.82 16.67 15.41
C PRO A 123 5.04 16.85 14.49
N ARG A 124 5.50 15.78 13.83
CA ARG A 124 6.70 15.78 12.98
C ARG A 124 6.33 15.81 11.49
N PRO A 125 7.28 16.15 10.59
CA PRO A 125 7.15 15.83 9.18
C PRO A 125 6.82 14.35 8.98
N VAL A 126 5.96 14.08 7.99
CA VAL A 126 5.50 12.73 7.68
C VAL A 126 5.59 12.50 6.19
N ARG A 127 5.91 11.28 5.79
CA ARG A 127 5.81 10.82 4.42
C ARG A 127 4.42 10.24 4.20
N PHE A 128 3.84 10.52 3.04
CA PHE A 128 2.55 9.96 2.66
C PHE A 128 2.72 8.83 1.65
N GLU A 129 1.93 7.79 1.84
CA GLU A 129 1.79 6.67 0.90
C GLU A 129 0.31 6.52 0.51
N LEU A 130 0.06 6.01 -0.69
CA LEU A 130 -1.24 5.62 -1.20
C LEU A 130 -1.18 4.13 -1.50
N ASP A 131 -1.93 3.32 -0.75
CA ASP A 131 -1.91 1.86 -0.84
C ASP A 131 -0.48 1.25 -0.82
N GLY A 132 0.42 1.87 -0.05
CA GLY A 132 1.83 1.46 0.10
C GLY A 132 2.79 2.04 -0.93
N LEU A 133 2.33 2.85 -1.89
CA LEU A 133 3.19 3.57 -2.84
C LEU A 133 3.41 5.02 -2.39
N PRO A 134 4.63 5.59 -2.50
CA PRO A 134 4.88 6.93 -2.00
C PRO A 134 4.17 8.00 -2.83
N LEU A 135 3.59 8.99 -2.15
CA LEU A 135 3.05 10.19 -2.79
C LEU A 135 4.13 11.26 -2.87
N GLU A 136 4.60 11.56 -4.08
CA GLU A 136 5.67 12.53 -4.32
C GLU A 136 5.16 13.98 -4.39
N ASP A 137 3.91 14.17 -4.81
CA ASP A 137 3.31 15.50 -4.97
C ASP A 137 2.55 15.94 -3.70
N PRO A 138 3.07 16.93 -2.94
CA PRO A 138 2.42 17.43 -1.73
C PRO A 138 1.15 18.26 -1.99
N THR A 139 0.93 18.67 -3.24
CA THR A 139 -0.22 19.48 -3.64
C THR A 139 -1.48 18.65 -3.91
N LEU A 140 -1.32 17.33 -4.01
CA LEU A 140 -2.42 16.40 -4.21
C LEU A 140 -3.46 16.49 -3.08
N ARG A 141 -4.71 16.41 -3.52
CA ARG A 141 -5.89 16.28 -2.67
C ARG A 141 -6.42 14.87 -2.82
N ILE A 142 -7.02 14.35 -1.77
CA ILE A 142 -7.68 13.05 -1.78
C ILE A 142 -9.13 13.27 -1.41
N ALA A 143 -10.04 12.79 -2.25
CA ALA A 143 -11.47 12.82 -1.96
C ALA A 143 -11.73 12.04 -0.66
N THR A 144 -12.47 12.62 0.28
CA THR A 144 -12.68 12.00 1.59
C THR A 144 -13.42 10.68 1.49
N ALA A 145 -14.37 10.57 0.55
CA ALA A 145 -15.09 9.34 0.26
C ALA A 145 -14.20 8.24 -0.36
N ALA A 146 -13.02 8.59 -0.88
CA ALA A 146 -12.08 7.62 -1.43
C ALA A 146 -11.21 6.95 -0.36
N ILE A 147 -11.17 7.50 0.86
CA ILE A 147 -10.30 7.01 1.94
C ILE A 147 -11.03 5.88 2.68
N ALA A 148 -10.57 4.64 2.49
CA ALA A 148 -11.03 3.48 3.27
C ALA A 148 -10.45 3.51 4.69
N GLY A 149 -9.22 4.00 4.84
CA GLY A 149 -8.57 4.11 6.14
C GLY A 149 -7.23 4.84 6.08
N LEU A 150 -6.76 5.27 7.24
CA LEU A 150 -5.45 5.89 7.42
C LEU A 150 -4.63 5.03 8.38
N GLU A 151 -3.50 4.52 7.92
CA GLU A 151 -2.58 3.71 8.70
C GLU A 151 -1.33 4.53 9.00
N VAL A 152 -1.06 4.76 10.28
CA VAL A 152 0.12 5.53 10.72
C VAL A 152 1.21 4.57 11.18
N LYS A 153 2.27 4.44 10.40
CA LYS A 153 3.45 3.67 10.74
C LYS A 153 4.45 4.59 11.42
N ARG A 154 4.67 4.38 12.71
CA ARG A 154 5.68 5.09 13.48
C ARG A 154 7.01 4.35 13.37
N PRO A 155 8.13 5.06 13.23
CA PRO A 155 9.43 4.43 13.22
C PRO A 155 9.71 3.76 14.57
N ALA A 156 10.37 2.60 14.55
CA ALA A 156 10.79 1.91 15.77
C ALA A 156 11.88 2.67 16.53
N THR A 157 12.64 3.51 15.83
CA THR A 157 13.70 4.35 16.38
C THR A 157 13.33 5.82 16.31
N ALA A 158 13.82 6.62 17.27
CA ALA A 158 13.50 8.04 17.38
C ALA A 158 13.93 8.89 16.16
N VAL A 159 14.79 8.34 15.30
CA VAL A 159 15.42 8.97 14.12
C VAL A 159 14.63 8.71 12.83
N GLY A 160 13.67 7.78 12.81
CA GLY A 160 12.92 7.49 11.59
C GLY A 160 11.83 8.51 11.28
N GLU A 161 11.31 8.45 10.05
CA GLU A 161 10.17 9.25 9.60
C GLU A 161 8.86 8.51 9.88
N THR A 162 7.82 9.24 10.30
CA THR A 162 6.47 8.66 10.41
C THR A 162 5.86 8.59 9.01
N VAL A 163 5.34 7.43 8.65
CA VAL A 163 4.68 7.21 7.36
C VAL A 163 3.18 7.11 7.57
N VAL A 164 2.41 7.86 6.79
CA VAL A 164 0.95 7.78 6.76
C VAL A 164 0.55 7.12 5.45
N ASN A 165 0.13 5.86 5.53
CA ASN A 165 -0.41 5.11 4.41
C ASN A 165 -1.92 5.33 4.31
N ILE A 166 -2.36 5.84 3.17
CA ILE A 166 -3.74 6.14 2.86
C ILE A 166 -4.28 4.98 2.05
N ARG A 167 -5.24 4.24 2.63
CA ARG A 167 -5.88 3.11 1.96
C ARG A 167 -7.05 3.61 1.15
N LEU A 168 -7.09 3.32 -0.15
CA LEU A 168 -8.24 3.68 -0.98
C LEU A 168 -9.37 2.66 -0.87
N VAL A 169 -10.59 3.14 -1.07
CA VAL A 169 -11.76 2.27 -1.29
C VAL A 169 -11.63 1.68 -2.70
N HIS A 170 -11.46 0.36 -2.78
CA HIS A 170 -11.48 -0.40 -4.02
C HIS A 170 -12.77 -1.22 -4.09
N ARG A 171 -13.59 -1.01 -5.12
CA ARG A 171 -14.75 -1.86 -5.34
C ARG A 171 -14.31 -3.18 -5.96
N PRO A 172 -14.86 -4.33 -5.51
CA PRO A 172 -14.61 -5.59 -6.17
C PRO A 172 -15.05 -5.50 -7.63
N ARG A 173 -14.15 -5.90 -8.54
CA ARG A 173 -14.43 -5.90 -9.97
C ARG A 173 -15.61 -6.83 -10.22
N ARG A 174 -16.74 -6.28 -10.67
CA ARG A 174 -17.88 -7.12 -11.06
C ARG A 174 -17.43 -8.01 -12.22
N PRO A 175 -17.66 -9.33 -12.16
CA PRO A 175 -17.38 -10.20 -13.29
C PRO A 175 -18.17 -9.68 -14.49
N ALA A 176 -17.51 -9.58 -15.65
CA ALA A 176 -18.20 -9.24 -16.89
C ALA A 176 -19.31 -10.27 -17.11
N LYS A 177 -20.55 -9.80 -17.31
CA LYS A 177 -21.62 -10.71 -17.75
C LYS A 177 -21.16 -11.36 -19.05
N PRO A 178 -21.34 -12.68 -19.24
CA PRO A 178 -21.01 -13.32 -20.51
C PRO A 178 -21.76 -12.59 -21.63
N GLY A 179 -21.03 -11.87 -22.47
CA GLY A 179 -21.60 -11.28 -23.67
C GLY A 179 -21.88 -12.40 -24.66
N ILE A 180 -23.09 -12.43 -25.22
CA ILE A 180 -23.37 -13.27 -26.39
C ILE A 180 -22.61 -12.64 -27.55
N TYR A 181 -21.46 -13.20 -27.92
CA TYR A 181 -20.76 -12.83 -29.14
C TYR A 181 -21.53 -13.41 -30.31
N ILE A 182 -22.38 -12.61 -30.95
CA ILE A 182 -22.94 -12.98 -32.25
C ILE A 182 -21.79 -12.89 -33.25
N ARG A 183 -21.20 -14.04 -33.56
CA ARG A 183 -20.22 -14.19 -34.63
C ARG A 183 -20.94 -13.84 -35.93
N GLY A 184 -20.64 -12.67 -36.49
CA GLY A 184 -21.19 -12.25 -37.77
C GLY A 184 -20.92 -13.34 -38.81
N THR A 185 -21.98 -13.99 -39.29
CA THR A 185 -21.92 -14.79 -40.50
C THR A 185 -21.78 -13.82 -41.65
N ALA A 186 -20.53 -13.48 -42.00
CA ALA A 186 -20.24 -12.89 -43.29
C ALA A 186 -20.75 -13.88 -44.35
N ARG A 187 -21.90 -13.57 -44.95
CA ARG A 187 -22.44 -14.28 -46.11
C ARG A 187 -22.31 -13.36 -47.31
N ARG A 188 -21.41 -13.83 -48.20
CA ARG A 188 -21.20 -13.52 -49.62
C ARG A 188 -20.67 -12.14 -49.98
#